data_AF-F4XSQ7-F1
#
_entry.id   AF-F4XSQ7-F1
#
_cell.length_a   1.000
_cell.length_b   1.000
_cell.length_c   1.000
_cell.angle_alpha   90.00
_cell.angle_beta   90.00
_cell.angle_gamma   90.00
#
_symmetry.space_group_name_H-M   'P 1'
#
loop_
_entity.id
_entity.type
_entity.pdbx_description
1 polymer ?
#
loop_
_entity_poly.entity_id
_entity_poly.type
_entity_poly.pdbx_seq_one_letter_code
_entity_poly.pdbx_strand_id
1 'polypeptide(L)'
;MDEERRQAYLEFIQELLTCPSGEVVKIIESNRELVDAWLLQVMAQEAEKLAADGNQNAADFLASLRNQLLEIISESYTLVNPSSEDYLEFLKEVLLATAYSNSDPTVVYPLLEENLDKLDHNFIDILKNWASYQLSEAEPETADFIAIVIGKFSNFISNFPLGNKANYIEIAIAGYEIILTVINCKSNPGTWARTQNNLGYAYSDKINGDKVDNLEKAIKAYQLALSVYTKSDFPEDWARTQNNLGYAYSNRIHGDKADNLELAIEAFQLALSVITKQNFSQYWASTQAILGLAYSNRIRGDQADNLEKAIKAYQLALSVYIKEDFPQYWGRIQNNLGITYIYRISGDKADNFEKAIEAYQLALSVYSKQDLPKDWAMTQNNLGYAYFYRIRGDKADNLEKAIEAYQLALSVITKQDLPENWAIFQYNLGNAYSKRILGNSAENLENAIASYQNASEIYTREAFPEYWADIQRNIGKLLVQQGSWYDGLSRLEQSLAIYRQTENLEALADSIYHIARTHHLIMNLDKARMNYRDALRIYNHLNNQPGIAICKTGLGMLMISIGFIDDARQELTQAYEICHTIKNNQGIDNIQQLLQVINKIKTKP
;
A
#
# COMPACT_ATOMS: atom_id res chain seq x y z
N MET A 1 -16.17 -17.50 -19.36
CA MET A 1 -17.10 -16.61 -20.08
C MET A 1 -18.10 -16.08 -19.08
N ASP A 2 -18.41 -14.80 -19.15
CA ASP A 2 -19.49 -14.18 -18.37
C ASP A 2 -20.84 -14.77 -18.81
N GLU A 3 -21.70 -15.16 -17.86
CA GLU A 3 -22.96 -15.86 -18.16
C GLU A 3 -23.91 -14.95 -18.95
N GLU A 4 -23.87 -13.64 -18.67
CA GLU A 4 -24.66 -12.63 -19.40
C GLU A 4 -24.23 -12.52 -20.87
N ARG A 5 -22.92 -12.57 -21.14
CA ARG A 5 -22.39 -12.46 -22.51
C ARG A 5 -22.66 -13.72 -23.33
N ARG A 6 -22.60 -14.90 -22.71
CA ARG A 6 -22.99 -16.16 -23.36
C ARG A 6 -24.47 -16.14 -23.75
N GLN A 7 -25.32 -15.66 -22.86
CA GLN A 7 -26.75 -15.56 -23.10
C GLN A 7 -27.06 -14.60 -24.26
N ALA A 8 -26.37 -13.46 -24.33
CA ALA A 8 -26.47 -12.53 -25.45
C ALA A 8 -26.07 -13.19 -26.80
N TYR A 9 -25.03 -14.02 -26.83
CA TYR A 9 -24.68 -14.78 -28.06
C TYR A 9 -25.74 -15.79 -28.45
N LEU A 10 -26.33 -16.51 -27.50
CA LEU A 10 -27.39 -17.49 -27.78
C LEU A 10 -28.65 -16.80 -28.32
N GLU A 11 -29.03 -15.66 -27.75
CA GLU A 11 -30.15 -14.84 -28.24
C GLU A 11 -29.88 -14.32 -29.64
N PHE A 12 -28.67 -13.83 -29.89
CA PHE A 12 -28.24 -13.36 -31.21
C PHE A 12 -28.24 -14.49 -32.26
N ILE A 13 -27.73 -15.67 -31.91
CA ILE A 13 -27.76 -16.86 -32.79
C ILE A 13 -29.21 -17.27 -33.09
N GLN A 14 -30.08 -17.24 -32.09
CA GLN A 14 -31.49 -17.56 -32.26
C GLN A 14 -32.20 -16.55 -33.18
N GLU A 15 -31.87 -15.26 -33.07
CA GLU A 15 -32.35 -14.21 -33.98
C GLU A 15 -31.89 -14.48 -35.42
N LEU A 16 -30.62 -14.82 -35.62
CA LEU A 16 -30.07 -15.17 -36.94
C LEU A 16 -30.73 -16.41 -37.56
N LEU A 17 -31.06 -17.42 -36.76
CA LEU A 17 -31.71 -18.66 -37.23
C LEU A 17 -33.19 -18.47 -37.60
N THR A 18 -33.85 -17.45 -37.03
CA THR A 18 -35.29 -17.20 -37.21
C THR A 18 -35.59 -16.04 -38.15
N CYS A 19 -34.57 -15.28 -38.56
CA CYS A 19 -34.75 -14.12 -39.42
C CYS A 19 -35.04 -14.50 -40.90
N PRO A 20 -35.76 -13.65 -41.65
CA PRO A 20 -35.91 -13.80 -43.10
C PRO A 20 -34.55 -13.67 -43.80
N SER A 21 -34.34 -14.42 -44.88
CA SER A 21 -33.05 -14.52 -45.62
C SER A 21 -32.47 -13.18 -46.15
N GLY A 22 -33.23 -12.09 -46.14
CA GLY A 22 -32.77 -10.75 -46.50
C GLY A 22 -32.40 -9.84 -45.32
N GLU A 23 -32.61 -10.26 -44.07
CA GLU A 23 -32.40 -9.43 -42.87
C GLU A 23 -31.12 -9.79 -42.09
N VAL A 24 -30.48 -10.91 -42.43
CA VAL A 24 -29.24 -11.42 -41.80
C VAL A 24 -28.17 -10.32 -41.68
N VAL A 25 -27.90 -9.58 -42.76
CA VAL A 25 -26.89 -8.51 -42.78
C VAL A 25 -27.26 -7.38 -41.83
N LYS A 26 -28.53 -6.99 -41.78
CA LYS A 26 -29.02 -5.89 -40.93
C LYS A 26 -28.95 -6.25 -39.44
N ILE A 27 -29.23 -7.52 -39.10
CA ILE A 27 -29.12 -8.04 -37.74
C ILE A 27 -27.66 -8.08 -37.28
N ILE A 28 -26.75 -8.51 -38.15
CA ILE A 28 -25.29 -8.46 -37.91
C ILE A 28 -24.82 -7.02 -37.71
N GLU A 29 -25.29 -6.08 -38.53
CA GLU A 29 -24.93 -4.67 -38.42
C GLU A 29 -25.44 -4.00 -37.13
N SER A 30 -26.60 -4.44 -36.64
CA SER A 30 -27.21 -3.89 -35.42
C SER A 30 -26.61 -4.45 -34.14
N ASN A 31 -25.82 -5.53 -34.24
CA ASN A 31 -25.19 -6.24 -33.12
C ASN A 31 -23.68 -6.39 -33.32
N ARG A 32 -23.03 -5.42 -33.98
CA ARG A 32 -21.59 -5.52 -34.33
C ARG A 32 -20.70 -5.75 -33.12
N GLU A 33 -21.07 -5.26 -31.93
CA GLU A 33 -20.31 -5.50 -30.69
C GLU A 33 -20.30 -6.96 -30.23
N LEU A 34 -21.22 -7.79 -30.73
CA LEU A 34 -21.28 -9.23 -30.46
C LEU A 34 -20.53 -10.05 -31.52
N VAL A 35 -20.11 -9.45 -32.63
CA VAL A 35 -19.44 -10.14 -33.74
C VAL A 35 -17.94 -10.22 -33.45
N ASP A 36 -17.57 -11.18 -32.60
CA ASP A 36 -16.20 -11.45 -32.17
C ASP A 36 -15.84 -12.95 -32.24
N ALA A 37 -14.60 -13.30 -31.87
CA ALA A 37 -14.13 -14.68 -31.92
C ALA A 37 -14.92 -15.63 -30.98
N TRP A 38 -15.49 -15.11 -29.89
CA TRP A 38 -16.29 -15.90 -28.95
C TRP A 38 -17.65 -16.27 -29.53
N LEU A 39 -18.29 -15.36 -30.26
CA LEU A 39 -19.50 -15.68 -31.01
C LEU A 39 -19.26 -16.84 -31.99
N LEU A 40 -18.15 -16.84 -32.73
CA LEU A 40 -17.84 -17.91 -33.68
C LEU A 40 -17.74 -19.29 -33.00
N GLN A 41 -17.21 -19.34 -31.77
CA GLN A 41 -17.15 -20.55 -30.97
C GLN A 41 -18.54 -21.04 -30.54
N VAL A 42 -19.41 -20.12 -30.08
CA VAL A 42 -20.79 -20.46 -29.71
C VAL A 42 -21.60 -20.89 -30.94
N MET A 43 -21.39 -20.27 -32.10
CA MET A 43 -21.98 -20.69 -33.37
C MET A 43 -21.55 -22.10 -33.77
N ALA A 44 -20.29 -22.48 -33.55
CA ALA A 44 -19.82 -23.84 -33.80
C ALA A 44 -20.52 -24.88 -32.90
N GLN A 45 -20.61 -24.59 -31.60
CA GLN A 45 -21.28 -25.47 -30.63
C GLN A 45 -22.77 -25.63 -30.92
N GLU A 46 -23.47 -24.55 -31.26
CA GLU A 46 -24.90 -24.63 -31.60
C GLU A 46 -25.12 -25.29 -32.97
N ALA A 47 -24.20 -25.16 -33.93
CA ALA A 47 -24.29 -25.88 -35.21
C ALA A 47 -24.19 -27.41 -35.00
N GLU A 48 -23.26 -27.87 -34.15
CA GLU A 48 -23.13 -29.29 -33.80
C GLU A 48 -24.38 -29.82 -33.10
N LYS A 49 -24.95 -29.02 -32.18
CA LYS A 49 -26.19 -29.36 -31.48
C LYS A 49 -27.39 -29.43 -32.43
N LEU A 50 -27.53 -28.48 -33.34
CA LEU A 50 -28.58 -28.48 -34.37
C LEU A 50 -28.46 -29.68 -35.30
N ALA A 51 -27.24 -30.10 -35.66
CA ALA A 51 -27.00 -31.31 -36.44
C ALA A 51 -27.39 -32.57 -35.66
N ALA A 52 -27.05 -32.65 -34.37
CA ALA A 52 -27.43 -33.75 -33.49
C ALA A 52 -28.95 -33.84 -33.27
N ASP A 53 -29.64 -32.70 -33.26
CA ASP A 53 -31.11 -32.59 -33.15
C ASP A 53 -31.85 -32.82 -34.49
N GLY A 54 -31.12 -33.14 -35.57
CA GLY A 54 -31.68 -33.46 -36.89
C GLY A 54 -32.03 -32.24 -37.75
N ASN A 55 -31.65 -31.03 -37.33
CA ASN A 55 -31.89 -29.79 -38.06
C ASN A 55 -30.70 -29.40 -38.94
N GLN A 56 -30.43 -30.23 -39.95
CA GLN A 56 -29.24 -30.12 -40.80
C GLN A 56 -29.16 -28.77 -41.53
N ASN A 57 -30.29 -28.25 -42.02
CA ASN A 57 -30.31 -26.99 -42.76
C ASN A 57 -29.92 -25.79 -41.88
N ALA A 58 -30.31 -25.79 -40.60
CA ALA A 58 -29.94 -24.74 -39.66
C ALA A 58 -28.47 -24.85 -39.25
N ALA A 59 -27.97 -26.08 -39.07
CA ALA A 59 -26.56 -26.34 -38.80
C ALA A 59 -25.66 -25.87 -39.96
N ASP A 60 -26.02 -26.22 -41.20
CA ASP A 60 -25.27 -25.83 -42.39
C ASP A 60 -25.30 -24.31 -42.62
N PHE A 61 -26.44 -23.66 -42.36
CA PHE A 61 -26.57 -22.21 -42.39
C PHE A 61 -25.66 -21.54 -41.37
N LEU A 62 -25.69 -22.00 -40.11
CA LEU A 62 -24.90 -21.42 -39.03
C LEU A 62 -23.41 -21.61 -39.28
N ALA A 63 -23.00 -22.78 -39.80
CA ALA A 63 -21.62 -23.05 -40.20
C ALA A 63 -21.17 -22.18 -41.39
N SER A 64 -22.02 -22.01 -42.41
CA SER A 64 -21.72 -21.14 -43.55
C SER A 64 -21.61 -19.67 -43.13
N LEU A 65 -22.52 -19.19 -42.28
CA LEU A 65 -22.51 -17.83 -41.77
C LEU A 65 -21.31 -17.58 -40.87
N ARG A 66 -20.97 -18.54 -40.00
CA ARG A 66 -19.73 -18.50 -39.20
C ARG A 66 -18.51 -18.36 -40.09
N ASN A 67 -18.43 -19.10 -41.20
CA ASN A 67 -17.30 -19.03 -42.13
C ASN A 67 -17.25 -17.68 -42.88
N GLN A 68 -18.40 -17.11 -43.25
CA GLN A 68 -18.47 -15.77 -43.86
C GLN A 68 -18.10 -14.66 -42.87
N LEU A 69 -18.58 -14.75 -41.63
CA LEU A 69 -18.20 -13.81 -40.56
C LEU A 69 -16.71 -13.96 -40.23
N LEU A 70 -16.18 -15.18 -40.23
CA LEU A 70 -14.76 -15.44 -40.08
C LEU A 70 -13.95 -14.81 -41.22
N GLU A 71 -14.42 -14.96 -42.46
CA GLU A 71 -13.79 -14.34 -43.64
C GLU A 71 -13.85 -12.82 -43.55
N ILE A 72 -14.96 -12.21 -43.11
CA ILE A 72 -15.10 -10.75 -42.92
C ILE A 72 -14.24 -10.25 -41.76
N ILE A 73 -14.19 -10.97 -40.65
CA ILE A 73 -13.30 -10.64 -39.53
C ILE A 73 -11.86 -10.72 -40.03
N SER A 74 -11.49 -11.79 -40.72
CA SER A 74 -10.17 -11.98 -41.32
C SER A 74 -9.86 -10.92 -42.40
N GLU A 75 -10.83 -10.53 -43.23
CA GLU A 75 -10.69 -9.54 -44.29
C GLU A 75 -10.64 -8.11 -43.75
N SER A 76 -11.30 -7.85 -42.62
CA SER A 76 -11.13 -6.62 -41.85
C SER A 76 -9.73 -6.51 -41.26
N TYR A 77 -8.99 -7.63 -41.12
CA TYR A 77 -7.55 -7.67 -40.88
C TYR A 77 -6.71 -7.64 -42.18
N THR A 78 -7.26 -8.04 -43.34
CA THR A 78 -6.60 -7.90 -44.66
C THR A 78 -6.82 -6.55 -45.35
N LEU A 79 -7.54 -5.60 -44.74
CA LEU A 79 -7.26 -4.18 -44.97
C LEU A 79 -5.94 -3.86 -44.27
N VAL A 80 -4.89 -4.34 -44.94
CA VAL A 80 -3.50 -4.46 -44.49
C VAL A 80 -3.01 -3.19 -43.83
N ASN A 81 -2.85 -3.26 -42.51
CA ASN A 81 -1.76 -2.57 -41.85
C ASN A 81 -0.59 -3.56 -41.81
N PRO A 82 0.60 -3.23 -42.35
CA PRO A 82 1.78 -4.09 -42.35
C PRO A 82 2.17 -4.66 -40.97
N SER A 83 1.63 -4.08 -39.89
CA SER A 83 1.90 -4.47 -38.51
C SER A 83 1.32 -5.81 -38.04
N SER A 84 0.29 -6.41 -38.66
CA SER A 84 -0.33 -7.64 -38.11
C SER A 84 0.40 -8.94 -38.50
N GLU A 85 0.91 -9.02 -39.73
CA GLU A 85 1.66 -10.18 -40.23
C GLU A 85 3.04 -10.26 -39.56
N ASP A 86 3.70 -9.12 -39.39
CA ASP A 86 4.98 -8.98 -38.67
C ASP A 86 4.88 -9.45 -37.19
N TYR A 87 3.72 -9.25 -36.55
CA TYR A 87 3.46 -9.72 -35.19
C TYR A 87 3.22 -11.22 -35.14
N LEU A 88 2.49 -11.76 -36.12
CA LEU A 88 2.23 -13.19 -36.22
C LEU A 88 3.50 -13.99 -36.52
N GLU A 89 4.37 -13.47 -37.40
CA GLU A 89 5.67 -14.07 -37.68
C GLU A 89 6.54 -14.09 -36.43
N PHE A 90 6.64 -12.95 -35.74
CA PHE A 90 7.34 -12.85 -34.45
C PHE A 90 6.77 -13.80 -33.39
N LEU A 91 5.44 -13.90 -33.26
CA LEU A 91 4.80 -14.85 -32.34
C LEU A 91 5.21 -16.30 -32.63
N LYS A 92 5.19 -16.70 -33.90
CA LYS A 92 5.60 -18.06 -34.30
C LYS A 92 7.07 -18.31 -34.00
N GLU A 93 7.94 -17.34 -34.30
CA GLU A 93 9.37 -17.44 -34.05
C GLU A 93 9.65 -17.61 -32.55
N VAL A 94 9.04 -16.77 -31.70
CA VAL A 94 9.29 -16.82 -30.25
C VAL A 94 8.72 -18.09 -29.60
N LEU A 95 7.58 -18.58 -30.06
CA LEU A 95 7.02 -19.85 -29.58
C LEU A 95 7.86 -21.05 -30.05
N LEU A 96 8.37 -21.02 -31.29
CA LEU A 96 9.29 -22.04 -31.79
C LEU A 96 10.58 -22.06 -30.96
N ALA A 97 11.20 -20.90 -30.73
CA ALA A 97 12.37 -20.76 -29.88
C ALA A 97 12.10 -21.27 -28.46
N THR A 98 10.92 -20.94 -27.91
CA THR A 98 10.48 -21.43 -26.60
C THR A 98 10.38 -22.96 -26.57
N ALA A 99 9.84 -23.59 -27.61
CA ALA A 99 9.70 -25.04 -27.69
C ALA A 99 11.06 -25.76 -27.64
N TYR A 100 12.08 -25.21 -28.30
CA TYR A 100 13.44 -25.78 -28.38
C TYR A 100 14.41 -25.26 -27.31
N SER A 101 13.98 -24.30 -26.48
CA SER A 101 14.83 -23.67 -25.45
C SER A 101 15.26 -24.62 -24.32
N ASN A 102 14.63 -25.78 -24.15
CA ASN A 102 14.78 -26.63 -22.96
C ASN A 102 14.56 -25.88 -21.62
N SER A 103 13.72 -24.84 -21.62
CA SER A 103 13.48 -23.94 -20.48
C SER A 103 14.65 -22.99 -20.17
N ASP A 104 15.58 -22.81 -21.10
CA ASP A 104 16.65 -21.81 -21.01
C ASP A 104 16.17 -20.45 -21.54
N PRO A 105 16.04 -19.42 -20.68
CA PRO A 105 15.61 -18.09 -21.12
C PRO A 105 16.59 -17.43 -22.09
N THR A 106 17.87 -17.82 -22.11
CA THR A 106 18.89 -17.20 -22.98
C THR A 106 18.65 -17.42 -24.47
N VAL A 107 17.82 -18.41 -24.83
CA VAL A 107 17.41 -18.67 -26.21
C VAL A 107 16.28 -17.74 -26.65
N VAL A 108 15.41 -17.32 -25.71
CA VAL A 108 14.19 -16.55 -26.00
C VAL A 108 14.40 -15.05 -25.77
N TYR A 109 15.17 -14.67 -24.75
CA TYR A 109 15.37 -13.28 -24.34
C TYR A 109 15.97 -12.38 -25.43
N PRO A 110 16.95 -12.82 -26.24
CA PRO A 110 17.46 -12.00 -27.34
C PRO A 110 16.37 -11.64 -28.37
N LEU A 111 15.49 -12.59 -28.70
CA LEU A 111 14.38 -12.36 -29.64
C LEU A 111 13.38 -11.34 -29.08
N LEU A 112 13.10 -11.40 -27.78
CA LEU A 112 12.25 -10.42 -27.10
C LEU A 112 12.90 -9.03 -27.07
N GLU A 113 14.21 -8.95 -26.85
CA GLU A 113 14.97 -7.71 -26.81
C GLU A 113 15.03 -7.01 -28.18
N GLU A 114 15.12 -7.77 -29.26
CA GLU A 114 15.12 -7.24 -30.63
C GLU A 114 13.73 -6.74 -31.08
N ASN A 115 12.66 -7.19 -30.41
CA ASN A 115 11.26 -6.90 -30.80
C ASN A 115 10.46 -6.24 -29.67
N LEU A 116 11.11 -5.41 -28.84
CA LEU A 116 10.46 -4.72 -27.71
C LEU A 116 9.25 -3.87 -28.14
N ASP A 117 9.30 -3.31 -29.35
CA ASP A 117 8.24 -2.51 -29.96
C ASP A 117 6.98 -3.32 -30.28
N LYS A 118 7.11 -4.64 -30.44
CA LYS A 118 6.00 -5.55 -30.69
C LYS A 118 5.37 -6.11 -29.43
N LEU A 119 5.95 -5.91 -28.25
CA LEU A 119 5.43 -6.45 -26.99
C LEU A 119 4.40 -5.49 -26.35
N ASP A 120 3.30 -5.29 -27.05
CA ASP A 120 2.22 -4.37 -26.70
C ASP A 120 0.84 -5.06 -26.61
N HIS A 121 -0.24 -4.26 -26.56
CA HIS A 121 -1.60 -4.79 -26.52
C HIS A 121 -2.01 -5.53 -27.80
N ASN A 122 -1.49 -5.16 -28.97
CA ASN A 122 -1.80 -5.86 -30.22
C ASN A 122 -1.26 -7.29 -30.18
N PHE A 123 -0.08 -7.50 -29.60
CA PHE A 123 0.49 -8.84 -29.43
C PHE A 123 -0.37 -9.76 -28.56
N ILE A 124 -1.07 -9.21 -27.57
CA ILE A 124 -2.02 -9.96 -26.74
C ILE A 124 -3.15 -10.51 -27.61
N ASP A 125 -3.72 -9.68 -28.49
CA ASP A 125 -4.83 -10.07 -29.36
C ASP A 125 -4.38 -11.08 -30.41
N ILE A 126 -3.19 -10.89 -31.00
CA ILE A 126 -2.59 -11.85 -31.94
C ILE A 126 -2.32 -13.20 -31.25
N LEU A 127 -1.74 -13.20 -30.04
CA LEU A 127 -1.54 -14.41 -29.24
C LEU A 127 -2.86 -15.13 -28.95
N LYS A 128 -3.89 -14.40 -28.49
CA LYS A 128 -5.21 -14.95 -28.19
C LYS A 128 -5.86 -15.59 -29.41
N ASN A 129 -5.90 -14.87 -30.53
CA ASN A 129 -6.55 -15.34 -31.75
C ASN A 129 -5.80 -16.54 -32.34
N TRP A 130 -4.48 -16.43 -32.46
CA TRP A 130 -3.66 -17.52 -33.00
C TRP A 130 -3.77 -18.77 -32.13
N ALA A 131 -3.60 -18.63 -30.81
CA ALA A 131 -3.63 -19.79 -29.92
C ALA A 131 -5.02 -20.43 -29.85
N SER A 132 -6.10 -19.63 -29.80
CA SER A 132 -7.46 -20.18 -29.77
C SER A 132 -7.76 -21.00 -31.02
N TYR A 133 -7.35 -20.52 -32.20
CA TYR A 133 -7.50 -21.24 -33.47
C TYR A 133 -6.65 -22.52 -33.50
N GLN A 134 -5.37 -22.44 -33.14
CA GLN A 134 -4.49 -23.61 -33.17
C GLN A 134 -4.94 -24.68 -32.17
N LEU A 135 -5.44 -24.29 -31.00
CA LEU A 135 -5.92 -25.21 -29.98
C LEU A 135 -7.28 -25.84 -30.32
N SER A 136 -8.13 -25.18 -31.12
CA SER A 136 -9.41 -25.74 -31.55
C SER A 136 -9.28 -26.75 -32.69
N GLU A 137 -8.32 -26.52 -33.61
CA GLU A 137 -8.14 -27.36 -34.80
C GLU A 137 -7.17 -28.54 -34.57
N ALA A 138 -6.32 -28.47 -33.54
CA ALA A 138 -5.31 -29.49 -33.29
C ALA A 138 -5.89 -30.75 -32.61
N GLU A 139 -5.34 -31.91 -32.99
CA GLU A 139 -5.49 -33.17 -32.25
C GLU A 139 -5.12 -32.98 -30.76
N PRO A 140 -5.76 -33.67 -29.79
CA PRO A 140 -5.58 -33.41 -28.36
C PRO A 140 -4.12 -33.38 -27.87
N GLU A 141 -3.29 -34.32 -28.34
CA GLU A 141 -1.86 -34.38 -27.98
C GLU A 141 -1.06 -33.17 -28.51
N THR A 142 -1.42 -32.70 -29.70
CA THR A 142 -0.82 -31.51 -30.31
C THR A 142 -1.29 -30.25 -29.59
N ALA A 143 -2.57 -30.16 -29.25
CA ALA A 143 -3.12 -29.05 -28.47
C ALA A 143 -2.46 -28.95 -27.09
N ASP A 144 -2.25 -30.07 -26.40
CA ASP A 144 -1.53 -30.12 -25.13
C ASP A 144 -0.07 -29.63 -25.28
N PHE A 145 0.62 -30.03 -26.34
CA PHE A 145 1.99 -29.56 -26.62
C PHE A 145 2.03 -28.04 -26.86
N ILE A 146 1.13 -27.52 -27.70
CA ILE A 146 1.02 -26.07 -27.96
C ILE A 146 0.75 -25.31 -26.66
N ALA A 147 -0.19 -25.80 -25.84
CA ALA A 147 -0.52 -25.21 -24.55
C ALA A 147 0.68 -25.18 -23.60
N ILE A 148 1.48 -26.25 -23.54
CA ILE A 148 2.72 -26.29 -22.75
C ILE A 148 3.73 -25.24 -23.24
N VAL A 149 3.90 -25.10 -24.56
CA VAL A 149 4.82 -24.11 -25.14
C VAL A 149 4.37 -22.69 -24.83
N ILE A 150 3.08 -22.38 -24.99
CA ILE A 150 2.52 -21.07 -24.60
C ILE A 150 2.77 -20.82 -23.10
N GLY A 151 2.60 -21.82 -22.23
CA GLY A 151 2.78 -21.64 -20.79
C GLY A 151 4.23 -21.37 -20.41
N LYS A 152 5.18 -22.02 -21.09
CA LYS A 152 6.61 -21.71 -20.94
C LYS A 152 6.93 -20.29 -21.41
N PHE A 153 6.36 -19.89 -22.55
CA PHE A 153 6.52 -18.53 -23.06
C PHE A 153 5.95 -17.49 -22.08
N SER A 154 4.75 -17.72 -21.53
CA SER A 154 4.14 -16.87 -20.49
C SER A 154 5.03 -16.73 -19.25
N ASN A 155 5.70 -17.81 -18.83
CA ASN A 155 6.67 -17.74 -17.73
C ASN A 155 7.88 -16.88 -18.12
N PHE A 156 8.44 -17.05 -19.32
CA PHE A 156 9.56 -16.26 -19.80
C PHE A 156 9.24 -14.77 -19.91
N ILE A 157 8.14 -14.42 -20.58
CA ILE A 157 7.77 -13.01 -20.78
C ILE A 157 7.45 -12.33 -19.44
N SER A 158 6.80 -13.02 -18.50
CA SER A 158 6.53 -12.47 -17.15
C SER A 158 7.80 -12.11 -16.35
N ASN A 159 8.92 -12.79 -16.61
CA ASN A 159 10.20 -12.59 -15.93
C ASN A 159 11.22 -11.82 -16.79
N PHE A 160 10.81 -11.32 -17.96
CA PHE A 160 11.70 -10.63 -18.88
C PHE A 160 12.05 -9.22 -18.33
N PRO A 161 13.34 -8.91 -18.14
CA PRO A 161 13.74 -7.72 -17.37
C PRO A 161 13.77 -6.41 -18.18
N LEU A 162 13.77 -6.47 -19.52
CA LEU A 162 13.98 -5.31 -20.38
C LEU A 162 12.67 -4.85 -21.01
N GLY A 163 12.35 -3.55 -20.87
CA GLY A 163 11.20 -2.90 -21.51
C GLY A 163 9.98 -2.75 -20.60
N ASN A 164 8.77 -2.83 -21.16
CA ASN A 164 7.53 -2.49 -20.46
C ASN A 164 6.93 -3.70 -19.70
N LYS A 165 7.32 -3.84 -18.43
CA LYS A 165 6.83 -4.89 -17.53
C LYS A 165 5.29 -4.98 -17.45
N ALA A 166 4.56 -3.87 -17.57
CA ALA A 166 3.10 -3.89 -17.49
C ALA A 166 2.50 -4.69 -18.66
N ASN A 167 3.02 -4.50 -19.88
CA ASN A 167 2.57 -5.26 -21.06
C ASN A 167 2.92 -6.75 -20.91
N TYR A 168 4.10 -7.06 -20.38
CA TYR A 168 4.56 -8.45 -20.26
C TYR A 168 3.71 -9.27 -19.30
N ILE A 169 3.26 -8.66 -18.21
CA ILE A 169 2.32 -9.30 -17.28
C ILE A 169 0.98 -9.56 -17.98
N GLU A 170 0.47 -8.61 -18.77
CA GLU A 170 -0.79 -8.80 -19.52
C GLU A 170 -0.67 -9.90 -20.59
N ILE A 171 0.45 -9.97 -21.31
CA ILE A 171 0.75 -11.05 -22.27
C ILE A 171 0.82 -12.40 -21.55
N ALA A 172 1.48 -12.46 -20.38
CA ALA A 172 1.57 -13.67 -19.58
C ALA A 172 0.20 -14.13 -19.08
N ILE A 173 -0.62 -13.21 -18.54
CA ILE A 173 -2.00 -13.48 -18.11
C ILE A 173 -2.82 -14.05 -19.26
N ALA A 174 -2.77 -13.41 -20.44
CA ALA A 174 -3.48 -13.89 -21.62
C ALA A 174 -3.07 -15.31 -22.00
N GLY A 175 -1.77 -15.60 -22.03
CA GLY A 175 -1.27 -16.95 -22.30
C GLY A 175 -1.75 -17.98 -21.27
N TYR A 176 -1.67 -17.68 -19.96
CA TYR A 176 -2.18 -18.59 -18.92
C TYR A 176 -3.69 -18.82 -19.02
N GLU A 177 -4.48 -17.79 -19.30
CA GLU A 177 -5.93 -17.91 -19.46
C GLU A 177 -6.31 -18.79 -20.65
N ILE A 178 -5.64 -18.63 -21.79
CA ILE A 178 -5.84 -19.47 -22.97
C ILE A 178 -5.54 -20.94 -22.64
N ILE A 179 -4.42 -21.21 -21.97
CA ILE A 179 -4.01 -22.58 -21.62
C ILE A 179 -5.04 -23.26 -20.73
N LEU A 180 -5.62 -22.51 -19.78
CA LEU A 180 -6.64 -23.03 -18.87
C LEU A 180 -7.98 -23.35 -19.56
N THR A 181 -8.17 -22.99 -20.83
CA THR A 181 -9.35 -23.42 -21.62
C THR A 181 -9.24 -24.87 -22.10
N VAL A 182 -8.02 -25.38 -22.28
CA VAL A 182 -7.74 -26.74 -22.78
C VAL A 182 -7.26 -27.64 -21.64
N ILE A 183 -6.30 -27.15 -20.85
CA ILE A 183 -5.78 -27.85 -19.69
C ILE A 183 -6.78 -27.68 -18.53
N ASN A 184 -7.28 -28.80 -18.01
CA ASN A 184 -8.19 -28.80 -16.87
C ASN A 184 -7.71 -29.74 -15.74
N CYS A 185 -8.28 -29.55 -14.56
CA CYS A 185 -7.90 -30.29 -13.34
C CYS A 185 -8.07 -31.81 -13.47
N LYS A 186 -8.94 -32.32 -14.35
CA LYS A 186 -9.18 -33.77 -14.50
C LYS A 186 -8.16 -34.42 -15.42
N SER A 187 -7.80 -33.78 -16.52
CA SER A 187 -6.87 -34.34 -17.50
C SER A 187 -5.40 -34.17 -17.08
N ASN A 188 -5.04 -33.02 -16.53
CA ASN A 188 -3.64 -32.71 -16.20
C ASN A 188 -3.55 -31.84 -14.92
N PRO A 189 -3.84 -32.42 -13.74
CA PRO A 189 -3.97 -31.68 -12.48
C PRO A 189 -2.72 -30.88 -12.11
N GLY A 190 -1.53 -31.46 -12.26
CA GLY A 190 -0.27 -30.79 -11.90
C GLY A 190 0.04 -29.58 -12.78
N THR A 191 -0.16 -29.70 -14.11
CA THR A 191 0.03 -28.57 -15.03
C THR A 191 -1.01 -27.50 -14.81
N TRP A 192 -2.28 -27.90 -14.61
CA TRP A 192 -3.37 -26.98 -14.29
C TRP A 192 -3.08 -26.18 -13.02
N ALA A 193 -2.66 -26.84 -11.93
CA ALA A 193 -2.34 -26.19 -10.67
C ALA A 193 -1.14 -25.23 -10.79
N ARG A 194 -0.12 -25.62 -11.55
CA ARG A 194 1.04 -24.75 -11.84
C ARG A 194 0.61 -23.49 -12.59
N THR A 195 -0.21 -23.64 -13.62
CA THR A 195 -0.73 -22.52 -14.40
C THR A 195 -1.59 -21.60 -13.53
N GLN A 196 -2.44 -22.15 -12.66
CA GLN A 196 -3.21 -21.37 -11.70
C GLN A 196 -2.32 -20.59 -10.72
N ASN A 197 -1.27 -21.21 -10.17
CA ASN A 197 -0.33 -20.52 -9.31
C ASN A 197 0.39 -19.37 -10.05
N ASN A 198 0.83 -19.60 -11.28
CA ASN A 198 1.54 -18.58 -12.07
C ASN A 198 0.60 -17.45 -12.51
N LEU A 199 -0.64 -17.79 -12.86
CA LEU A 199 -1.70 -16.81 -13.13
C LEU A 199 -1.99 -15.96 -11.89
N GLY A 200 -2.06 -16.59 -10.72
CA GLY A 200 -2.24 -15.87 -9.45
C GLY A 200 -1.10 -14.89 -9.18
N TYR A 201 0.14 -15.30 -9.44
CA TYR A 201 1.31 -14.43 -9.35
C TYR A 201 1.25 -13.26 -10.33
N ALA A 202 0.91 -13.52 -11.58
CA ALA A 202 0.77 -12.48 -12.60
C ALA A 202 -0.33 -11.47 -12.23
N TYR A 203 -1.47 -11.94 -11.73
CA TYR A 203 -2.52 -11.05 -11.22
C TYR A 203 -2.08 -10.23 -10.00
N SER A 204 -1.33 -10.83 -9.06
CA SER A 204 -0.83 -10.10 -7.89
C SER A 204 0.19 -9.02 -8.24
N ASP A 205 0.97 -9.19 -9.32
CA ASP A 205 1.97 -8.22 -9.78
C ASP A 205 1.43 -7.26 -10.85
N LYS A 206 0.17 -7.44 -11.26
CA LYS A 206 -0.47 -6.67 -12.34
C LYS A 206 -0.51 -5.18 -11.99
N ILE A 207 0.11 -4.38 -12.86
CA ILE A 207 0.25 -2.93 -12.70
C ILE A 207 -1.02 -2.18 -13.16
N ASN A 208 -1.66 -2.67 -14.22
CA ASN A 208 -2.82 -2.05 -14.83
C ASN A 208 -4.15 -2.62 -14.29
N GLY A 209 -5.23 -1.83 -14.41
CA GLY A 209 -6.58 -2.21 -14.00
C GLY A 209 -6.86 -1.97 -12.51
N ASP A 210 -8.01 -2.45 -12.04
CA ASP A 210 -8.37 -2.31 -10.63
C ASP A 210 -7.57 -3.28 -9.76
N LYS A 211 -6.79 -2.73 -8.83
CA LYS A 211 -5.98 -3.48 -7.88
C LYS A 211 -6.82 -4.39 -6.99
N VAL A 212 -8.05 -3.98 -6.65
CA VAL A 212 -8.95 -4.80 -5.83
C VAL A 212 -9.29 -6.10 -6.57
N ASP A 213 -9.80 -5.99 -7.79
CA ASP A 213 -10.14 -7.13 -8.64
C ASP A 213 -8.94 -8.04 -8.93
N ASN A 214 -7.77 -7.44 -9.20
CA ASN A 214 -6.55 -8.19 -9.47
C ASN A 214 -6.15 -9.07 -8.27
N LEU A 215 -6.23 -8.55 -7.05
CA LEU A 215 -5.92 -9.33 -5.84
C LEU A 215 -6.93 -10.44 -5.58
N GLU A 216 -8.23 -10.21 -5.81
CA GLU A 216 -9.24 -11.26 -5.66
C GLU A 216 -9.06 -12.38 -6.70
N LYS A 217 -8.70 -12.03 -7.96
CA LYS A 217 -8.34 -13.00 -8.99
C LYS A 217 -7.09 -13.79 -8.61
N ALA A 218 -6.08 -13.13 -8.05
CA ALA A 218 -4.87 -13.79 -7.57
C ALA A 218 -5.17 -14.81 -6.46
N ILE A 219 -5.93 -14.39 -5.43
CA ILE A 219 -6.36 -15.25 -4.32
C ILE A 219 -7.13 -16.46 -4.84
N LYS A 220 -8.09 -16.25 -5.74
CA LYS A 220 -8.88 -17.34 -6.34
C LYS A 220 -7.98 -18.33 -7.09
N ALA A 221 -7.04 -17.84 -7.89
CA ALA A 221 -6.12 -18.71 -8.65
C ALA A 221 -5.20 -19.52 -7.72
N TYR A 222 -4.67 -18.92 -6.64
CA TYR A 222 -3.91 -19.66 -5.64
C TYR A 222 -4.74 -20.72 -4.90
N GLN A 223 -5.98 -20.40 -4.53
CA GLN A 223 -6.89 -21.37 -3.91
C GLN A 223 -7.20 -22.55 -4.86
N LEU A 224 -7.37 -22.27 -6.16
CA LEU A 224 -7.52 -23.31 -7.18
C LEU A 224 -6.27 -24.18 -7.27
N ALA A 225 -5.07 -23.59 -7.30
CA ALA A 225 -3.82 -24.35 -7.28
C ALA A 225 -3.69 -25.24 -6.03
N LEU A 226 -4.05 -24.73 -4.84
CA LEU A 226 -4.05 -25.47 -3.57
C LEU A 226 -5.11 -26.58 -3.47
N SER A 227 -6.08 -26.64 -4.40
CA SER A 227 -7.00 -27.78 -4.48
C SER A 227 -6.34 -29.05 -5.03
N VAL A 228 -5.19 -28.90 -5.71
CA VAL A 228 -4.37 -29.99 -6.25
C VAL A 228 -3.05 -30.09 -5.50
N TYR A 229 -2.37 -28.97 -5.27
CA TYR A 229 -1.18 -28.94 -4.46
C TYR A 229 -1.56 -29.15 -3.01
N THR A 230 -1.28 -30.34 -2.50
CA THR A 230 -1.42 -30.70 -1.09
C THR A 230 -0.05 -30.79 -0.44
N LYS A 231 0.00 -30.65 0.89
CA LYS A 231 1.25 -30.81 1.65
C LYS A 231 1.87 -32.22 1.49
N SER A 232 1.08 -33.25 1.23
CA SER A 232 1.58 -34.63 1.06
C SER A 232 2.11 -34.89 -0.34
N ASP A 233 1.40 -34.41 -1.36
CA ASP A 233 1.65 -34.84 -2.75
C ASP A 233 2.58 -33.89 -3.48
N PHE A 234 2.51 -32.59 -3.14
CA PHE A 234 3.32 -31.51 -3.73
C PHE A 234 3.81 -30.55 -2.64
N PRO A 235 4.61 -31.01 -1.66
CA PRO A 235 4.97 -30.22 -0.49
C PRO A 235 5.59 -28.87 -0.83
N GLU A 236 6.48 -28.82 -1.83
CA GLU A 236 7.19 -27.60 -2.24
C GLU A 236 6.27 -26.62 -2.96
N ASP A 237 5.53 -27.08 -3.97
CA ASP A 237 4.59 -26.22 -4.70
C ASP A 237 3.46 -25.72 -3.79
N TRP A 238 2.93 -26.58 -2.92
CA TRP A 238 1.98 -26.20 -1.89
C TRP A 238 2.55 -25.08 -1.01
N ALA A 239 3.77 -25.23 -0.49
CA ALA A 239 4.37 -24.21 0.37
C ALA A 239 4.64 -22.88 -0.36
N ARG A 240 5.06 -22.94 -1.63
CA ARG A 240 5.24 -21.74 -2.47
C ARG A 240 3.92 -21.03 -2.75
N THR A 241 2.87 -21.78 -3.09
CA THR A 241 1.53 -21.22 -3.31
C THR A 241 0.95 -20.65 -2.02
N GLN A 242 1.18 -21.30 -0.86
CA GLN A 242 0.80 -20.74 0.44
C GLN A 242 1.51 -19.41 0.71
N ASN A 243 2.82 -19.31 0.47
CA ASN A 243 3.54 -18.05 0.62
C ASN A 243 2.99 -16.95 -0.29
N ASN A 244 2.69 -17.27 -1.55
CA ASN A 244 2.10 -16.31 -2.49
C ASN A 244 0.69 -15.88 -2.07
N LEU A 245 -0.13 -16.82 -1.59
CA LEU A 245 -1.46 -16.54 -1.05
C LEU A 245 -1.39 -15.64 0.18
N GLY A 246 -0.43 -15.88 1.09
CA GLY A 246 -0.21 -15.02 2.26
C GLY A 246 0.18 -13.60 1.88
N TYR A 247 0.98 -13.44 0.83
CA TYR A 247 1.32 -12.12 0.28
C TYR A 247 0.09 -11.43 -0.31
N ALA A 248 -0.75 -12.13 -1.07
CA ALA A 248 -1.99 -11.59 -1.61
C ALA A 248 -2.95 -11.17 -0.49
N TYR A 249 -3.14 -11.99 0.55
CA TYR A 249 -3.94 -11.63 1.72
C TYR A 249 -3.40 -10.41 2.46
N SER A 250 -2.08 -10.29 2.64
CA SER A 250 -1.47 -9.13 3.29
C SER A 250 -1.75 -7.81 2.56
N ASN A 251 -1.95 -7.88 1.24
CA ASN A 251 -2.21 -6.72 0.38
C ASN A 251 -3.70 -6.56 0.02
N ARG A 252 -4.56 -7.49 0.44
CA ARG A 252 -5.98 -7.53 0.09
C ARG A 252 -6.71 -6.31 0.63
N ILE A 253 -7.38 -5.60 -0.29
CA ILE A 253 -8.11 -4.35 0.01
C ILE A 253 -9.55 -4.65 0.45
N HIS A 254 -10.16 -5.70 -0.09
CA HIS A 254 -11.52 -6.11 0.26
C HIS A 254 -11.57 -6.85 1.60
N GLY A 255 -12.69 -6.69 2.32
CA GLY A 255 -12.93 -7.35 3.62
C GLY A 255 -12.27 -6.63 4.80
N ASP A 256 -12.37 -7.24 5.98
CA ASP A 256 -11.76 -6.71 7.19
C ASP A 256 -10.22 -6.89 7.17
N LYS A 257 -9.49 -5.80 7.43
CA LYS A 257 -8.03 -5.80 7.40
C LYS A 257 -7.42 -6.73 8.45
N ALA A 258 -8.06 -6.87 9.61
CA ALA A 258 -7.54 -7.74 10.66
C ALA A 258 -7.70 -9.21 10.26
N ASP A 259 -8.85 -9.60 9.68
CA ASP A 259 -9.06 -10.95 9.13
C ASP A 259 -8.06 -11.28 8.03
N ASN A 260 -7.83 -10.36 7.10
CA ASN A 260 -6.87 -10.55 6.01
C ASN A 260 -5.44 -10.79 6.53
N LEU A 261 -5.03 -10.07 7.59
CA LEU A 261 -3.72 -10.26 8.21
C LEU A 261 -3.61 -11.62 8.93
N GLU A 262 -4.67 -12.12 9.56
CA GLU A 262 -4.65 -13.46 10.16
C GLU A 262 -4.50 -14.54 9.08
N LEU A 263 -5.25 -14.44 7.98
CA LEU A 263 -5.12 -15.34 6.83
C LEU A 263 -3.71 -15.32 6.23
N ALA A 264 -3.11 -14.13 6.13
CA ALA A 264 -1.75 -13.99 5.66
C ALA A 264 -0.73 -14.68 6.57
N ILE A 265 -0.83 -14.44 7.88
CA ILE A 265 0.06 -15.03 8.89
C ILE A 265 -0.07 -16.56 8.87
N GLU A 266 -1.29 -17.09 8.79
CA GLU A 266 -1.54 -18.53 8.69
C GLU A 266 -0.87 -19.11 7.43
N ALA A 267 -1.10 -18.53 6.26
CA ALA A 267 -0.49 -18.96 5.01
C ALA A 267 1.05 -18.95 5.05
N PHE A 268 1.68 -17.91 5.61
CA PHE A 268 3.14 -17.87 5.77
C PHE A 268 3.64 -18.94 6.75
N GLN A 269 2.93 -19.18 7.86
CA GLN A 269 3.29 -20.24 8.80
C GLN A 269 3.17 -21.64 8.17
N LEU A 270 2.13 -21.88 7.37
CA LEU A 270 1.95 -23.10 6.60
C LEU A 270 3.11 -23.30 5.63
N ALA A 271 3.49 -22.26 4.88
CA ALA A 271 4.63 -22.27 3.98
C ALA A 271 5.94 -22.63 4.73
N LEU A 272 6.21 -21.99 5.87
CA LEU A 272 7.38 -22.24 6.73
C LEU A 272 7.41 -23.63 7.38
N SER A 273 6.31 -24.38 7.33
CA SER A 273 6.27 -25.78 7.82
C SER A 273 6.95 -26.77 6.86
N VAL A 274 7.22 -26.35 5.63
CA VAL A 274 7.93 -27.13 4.60
C VAL A 274 9.20 -26.40 4.16
N ILE A 275 9.10 -25.09 3.95
CA ILE A 275 10.22 -24.23 3.60
C ILE A 275 11.06 -24.02 4.85
N THR A 276 12.23 -24.65 4.91
CA THR A 276 13.17 -24.53 6.02
C THR A 276 14.45 -23.83 5.61
N LYS A 277 15.20 -23.30 6.58
CA LYS A 277 16.52 -22.70 6.35
C LYS A 277 17.49 -23.66 5.65
N GLN A 278 17.37 -24.98 5.88
CA GLN A 278 18.28 -25.99 5.32
C GLN A 278 18.02 -26.26 3.83
N ASN A 279 16.75 -26.38 3.44
CA ASN A 279 16.40 -26.79 2.08
C ASN A 279 16.20 -25.60 1.14
N PHE A 280 15.73 -24.46 1.66
CA PHE A 280 15.34 -23.29 0.87
C PHE A 280 15.78 -21.99 1.57
N SER A 281 17.05 -21.89 1.96
CA SER A 281 17.58 -20.81 2.82
C SER A 281 17.09 -19.40 2.47
N GLN A 282 17.21 -18.97 1.21
CA GLN A 282 16.78 -17.64 0.77
C GLN A 282 15.27 -17.48 0.79
N TYR A 283 14.51 -18.48 0.32
CA TYR A 283 13.05 -18.41 0.29
C TYR A 283 12.46 -18.46 1.72
N TRP A 284 13.07 -19.24 2.61
CA TRP A 284 12.76 -19.22 4.03
C TRP A 284 12.98 -17.83 4.63
N ALA A 285 14.10 -17.18 4.32
CA ALA A 285 14.39 -15.85 4.82
C ALA A 285 13.43 -14.78 4.27
N SER A 286 13.03 -14.86 2.99
CA SER A 286 12.03 -13.95 2.43
C SER A 286 10.66 -14.15 3.08
N THR A 287 10.22 -15.40 3.30
CA THR A 287 8.97 -15.68 4.01
C THR A 287 9.02 -15.18 5.45
N GLN A 288 10.15 -15.32 6.16
CA GLN A 288 10.33 -14.75 7.50
C GLN A 288 10.24 -13.22 7.50
N ALA A 289 10.85 -12.55 6.51
CA ALA A 289 10.79 -11.09 6.41
C ALA A 289 9.35 -10.59 6.16
N ILE A 290 8.60 -11.25 5.28
CA ILE A 290 7.20 -10.87 5.00
C ILE A 290 6.30 -11.22 6.18
N LEU A 291 6.52 -12.34 6.86
CA LEU A 291 5.83 -12.69 8.10
C LEU A 291 6.10 -11.65 9.21
N GLY A 292 7.33 -11.14 9.30
CA GLY A 292 7.68 -10.05 10.21
C GLY A 292 6.85 -8.79 9.97
N LEU A 293 6.64 -8.43 8.69
CA LEU A 293 5.79 -7.31 8.29
C LEU A 293 4.30 -7.56 8.60
N ALA A 294 3.84 -8.79 8.39
CA ALA A 294 2.47 -9.16 8.75
C ALA A 294 2.24 -9.05 10.26
N TYR A 295 3.19 -9.51 11.09
CA TYR A 295 3.13 -9.34 12.53
C TYR A 295 3.21 -7.89 12.99
N SER A 296 4.06 -7.06 12.38
CA SER A 296 4.17 -5.64 12.77
C SER A 296 2.88 -4.87 12.50
N ASN A 297 2.13 -5.29 11.48
CA ASN A 297 0.86 -4.68 11.09
C ASN A 297 -0.37 -5.36 11.72
N ARG A 298 -0.17 -6.45 12.47
CA ARG A 298 -1.26 -7.29 13.00
C ARG A 298 -2.11 -6.52 14.01
N ILE A 299 -3.41 -6.47 13.75
CA ILE A 299 -4.40 -5.73 14.55
C ILE A 299 -4.89 -6.56 15.75
N ARG A 300 -5.00 -7.88 15.60
CA ARG A 300 -5.50 -8.79 16.65
C ARG A 300 -4.40 -9.26 17.60
N GLY A 301 -4.81 -9.61 18.81
CA GLY A 301 -3.91 -10.08 19.86
C GLY A 301 -3.22 -8.94 20.60
N ASP A 302 -2.29 -9.29 21.48
CA ASP A 302 -1.50 -8.30 22.20
C ASP A 302 -0.49 -7.62 21.26
N GLN A 303 -0.50 -6.29 21.23
CA GLN A 303 0.36 -5.52 20.33
C GLN A 303 1.84 -5.66 20.69
N ALA A 304 2.20 -5.80 21.96
CA ALA A 304 3.58 -5.97 22.37
C ALA A 304 4.12 -7.32 21.88
N ASP A 305 3.34 -8.39 22.06
CA ASP A 305 3.68 -9.73 21.55
C ASP A 305 3.80 -9.77 20.03
N ASN A 306 2.92 -9.06 19.31
CA ASN A 306 2.99 -8.96 17.85
C ASN A 306 4.30 -8.33 17.38
N LEU A 307 4.72 -7.23 18.03
CA LEU A 307 5.98 -6.56 17.70
C LEU A 307 7.21 -7.43 18.04
N GLU A 308 7.18 -8.20 19.13
CA GLU A 308 8.26 -9.15 19.44
C GLU A 308 8.34 -10.30 18.41
N LYS A 309 7.19 -10.80 17.93
CA LYS A 309 7.16 -11.79 16.84
C LYS A 309 7.71 -11.20 15.54
N ALA A 310 7.40 -9.94 15.23
CA ALA A 310 7.95 -9.24 14.08
C ALA A 310 9.47 -9.11 14.17
N ILE A 311 10.00 -8.64 15.30
CA ILE A 311 11.44 -8.53 15.56
C ILE A 311 12.12 -9.88 15.39
N LYS A 312 11.57 -10.95 15.97
CA LYS A 312 12.12 -12.31 15.85
C LYS A 312 12.15 -12.79 14.40
N ALA A 313 11.08 -12.58 13.64
CA ALA A 313 11.01 -12.97 12.23
C ALA A 313 12.03 -12.21 11.37
N TYR A 314 12.20 -10.90 11.60
CA TYR A 314 13.25 -10.11 10.94
C TYR A 314 14.66 -10.58 11.30
N GLN A 315 14.93 -10.89 12.57
CA GLN A 315 16.23 -11.43 12.99
C GLN A 315 16.53 -12.79 12.34
N LEU A 316 15.51 -13.64 12.18
CA LEU A 316 15.63 -14.90 11.45
C LEU A 316 15.98 -14.67 9.98
N ALA A 317 15.31 -13.72 9.31
CA ALA A 317 15.61 -13.35 7.93
C ALA A 317 17.05 -12.80 7.77
N LEU A 318 17.50 -11.95 8.71
CA LEU A 318 18.87 -11.40 8.73
C LEU A 318 19.96 -12.46 8.99
N SER A 319 19.59 -13.66 9.44
CA SER A 319 20.53 -14.79 9.57
C SER A 319 20.89 -15.46 8.24
N VAL A 320 20.29 -15.01 7.14
CA VAL A 320 20.54 -15.46 5.76
C VAL A 320 20.84 -14.25 4.88
N TYR A 321 19.98 -13.23 4.93
CA TYR A 321 20.20 -11.99 4.20
C TYR A 321 21.21 -11.13 4.96
N ILE A 322 22.50 -11.39 4.76
CA ILE A 322 23.60 -10.57 5.29
C ILE A 322 23.93 -9.42 4.33
N LYS A 323 24.64 -8.40 4.83
CA LYS A 323 24.93 -7.17 4.09
C LYS A 323 25.76 -7.42 2.84
N GLU A 324 26.72 -8.33 2.93
CA GLU A 324 27.72 -8.60 1.90
C GLU A 324 27.09 -9.28 0.67
N ASP A 325 26.21 -10.26 0.90
CA ASP A 325 25.63 -11.08 -0.16
C ASP A 325 24.29 -10.51 -0.66
N PHE A 326 23.52 -9.88 0.23
CA PHE A 326 22.16 -9.43 -0.05
C PHE A 326 21.90 -8.01 0.47
N PRO A 327 22.72 -7.01 0.06
CA PRO A 327 22.70 -5.68 0.65
C PRO A 327 21.29 -5.05 0.64
N GLN A 328 20.56 -5.15 -0.48
CA GLN A 328 19.24 -4.53 -0.63
C GLN A 328 18.18 -5.16 0.30
N TYR A 329 18.13 -6.50 0.39
CA TYR A 329 17.21 -7.21 1.28
C TYR A 329 17.56 -6.98 2.74
N TRP A 330 18.85 -7.03 3.08
CA TRP A 330 19.35 -6.73 4.41
C TRP A 330 18.95 -5.30 4.82
N GLY A 331 19.20 -4.30 3.98
CA GLY A 331 18.80 -2.90 4.23
C GLY A 331 17.29 -2.73 4.44
N ARG A 332 16.47 -3.44 3.67
CA ARG A 332 15.00 -3.37 3.79
C ARG A 332 14.53 -3.91 5.13
N ILE A 333 15.10 -5.05 5.54
CA ILE A 333 14.77 -5.67 6.82
C ILE A 333 15.26 -4.79 7.97
N GLN A 334 16.44 -4.17 7.86
CA GLN A 334 16.93 -3.21 8.85
C GLN A 334 16.00 -1.99 8.99
N ASN A 335 15.54 -1.40 7.88
CA ASN A 335 14.57 -0.30 7.94
C ASN A 335 13.26 -0.74 8.62
N ASN A 336 12.71 -1.91 8.27
CA ASN A 336 11.50 -2.42 8.89
C ASN A 336 11.69 -2.74 10.38
N LEU A 337 12.86 -3.26 10.76
CA LEU A 337 13.23 -3.50 12.15
C LEU A 337 13.32 -2.18 12.92
N GLY A 338 13.86 -1.13 12.29
CA GLY A 338 13.87 0.23 12.84
C GLY A 338 12.47 0.74 13.14
N ILE A 339 11.54 0.61 12.20
CA ILE A 339 10.13 0.98 12.39
C ILE A 339 9.52 0.18 13.55
N THR A 340 9.79 -1.11 13.59
CA THR A 340 9.26 -2.00 14.64
C THR A 340 9.79 -1.61 16.02
N TYR A 341 11.06 -1.20 16.13
CA TYR A 341 11.62 -0.70 17.38
C TYR A 341 11.03 0.64 17.81
N ILE A 342 10.73 1.56 16.89
CA ILE A 342 10.04 2.82 17.23
C ILE A 342 8.70 2.57 17.94
N TYR A 343 7.94 1.59 17.47
CA TYR A 343 6.62 1.26 18.02
C TYR A 343 6.64 0.20 19.11
N ARG A 344 7.81 -0.38 19.43
CA ARG A 344 7.96 -1.45 20.42
C ARG A 344 7.53 -0.97 21.80
N ILE A 345 6.52 -1.66 22.35
CA ILE A 345 5.93 -1.37 23.67
C ILE A 345 6.80 -1.93 24.81
N SER A 346 7.37 -3.12 24.60
CA SER A 346 8.21 -3.80 25.58
C SER A 346 9.59 -3.16 25.73
N GLY A 347 10.15 -3.26 26.93
CA GLY A 347 11.50 -2.75 27.25
C GLY A 347 11.54 -1.25 27.52
N ASP A 348 12.76 -0.73 27.69
CA ASP A 348 12.97 0.70 27.90
C ASP A 348 12.78 1.48 26.59
N LYS A 349 11.98 2.55 26.65
CA LYS A 349 11.66 3.36 25.48
C LYS A 349 12.90 4.03 24.88
N ALA A 350 13.86 4.46 25.70
CA ALA A 350 15.07 5.09 25.19
C ALA A 350 15.94 4.06 24.46
N ASP A 351 16.09 2.86 24.99
CA ASP A 351 16.79 1.76 24.30
C ASP A 351 16.14 1.40 22.96
N ASN A 352 14.80 1.41 22.90
CA ASN A 352 14.07 1.14 21.66
C ASN A 352 14.38 2.19 20.57
N PHE A 353 14.45 3.49 20.92
CA PHE A 353 14.87 4.53 19.97
C PHE A 353 16.33 4.38 19.54
N GLU A 354 17.26 4.00 20.42
CA GLU A 354 18.66 3.76 20.02
C GLU A 354 18.76 2.59 19.03
N LYS A 355 18.04 1.49 19.26
CA LYS A 355 17.98 0.36 18.32
C LYS A 355 17.38 0.74 16.98
N ALA A 356 16.35 1.60 16.99
CA ALA A 356 15.76 2.11 15.75
C ALA A 356 16.77 2.95 14.95
N ILE A 357 17.48 3.87 15.61
CA ILE A 357 18.52 4.71 15.01
C ILE A 357 19.62 3.82 14.41
N GLU A 358 20.11 2.83 15.16
CA GLU A 358 21.10 1.87 14.67
C GLU A 358 20.60 1.14 13.42
N ALA A 359 19.38 0.60 13.44
CA ALA A 359 18.81 -0.13 12.31
C ALA A 359 18.64 0.76 11.07
N TYR A 360 18.21 2.02 11.23
CA TYR A 360 18.13 2.96 10.11
C TYR A 360 19.52 3.35 9.56
N GLN A 361 20.52 3.55 10.43
CA GLN A 361 21.89 3.80 10.00
C GLN A 361 22.48 2.60 9.25
N LEU A 362 22.17 1.38 9.70
CA LEU A 362 22.52 0.15 8.99
C LEU A 362 21.86 0.12 7.60
N ALA A 363 20.56 0.38 7.48
CA ALA A 363 19.89 0.47 6.18
C ALA A 363 20.50 1.55 5.25
N LEU A 364 20.81 2.73 5.78
CA LEU A 364 21.48 3.83 5.05
C LEU A 364 22.94 3.55 4.71
N SER A 365 23.54 2.48 5.25
CA SER A 365 24.88 2.02 4.82
C SER A 365 24.85 1.22 3.51
N VAL A 366 23.65 0.92 3.01
CA VAL A 366 23.42 0.30 1.71
C VAL A 366 22.65 1.24 0.78
N TYR A 367 21.62 1.91 1.30
CA TYR A 367 20.85 2.87 0.52
C TYR A 367 21.63 4.16 0.33
N SER A 368 21.63 4.70 -0.89
CA SER A 368 22.29 5.96 -1.20
C SER A 368 21.36 6.88 -1.97
N LYS A 369 21.68 8.17 -2.03
CA LYS A 369 20.90 9.12 -2.85
C LYS A 369 20.97 8.79 -4.34
N GLN A 370 22.05 8.14 -4.79
CA GLN A 370 22.25 7.72 -6.17
C GLN A 370 21.59 6.38 -6.45
N ASP A 371 21.69 5.44 -5.50
CA ASP A 371 21.27 4.06 -5.61
C ASP A 371 20.15 3.81 -4.61
N LEU A 372 18.93 3.57 -5.13
CA LEU A 372 17.69 3.46 -4.34
C LEU A 372 17.28 4.79 -3.67
N PRO A 373 17.15 5.88 -4.43
CA PRO A 373 16.86 7.21 -3.89
C PRO A 373 15.60 7.27 -3.02
N LYS A 374 14.54 6.53 -3.41
CA LYS A 374 13.28 6.48 -2.67
C LYS A 374 13.44 5.79 -1.33
N ASP A 375 14.05 4.61 -1.28
CA ASP A 375 14.29 3.88 -0.03
C ASP A 375 15.22 4.66 0.91
N TRP A 376 16.26 5.29 0.36
CA TRP A 376 17.14 6.19 1.09
C TRP A 376 16.35 7.34 1.74
N ALA A 377 15.49 8.03 0.98
CA ALA A 377 14.72 9.16 1.50
C ALA A 377 13.67 8.75 2.55
N MET A 378 12.98 7.62 2.36
CA MET A 378 12.06 7.07 3.36
C MET A 378 12.79 6.75 4.66
N THR A 379 13.97 6.12 4.55
CA THR A 379 14.80 5.76 5.70
C THR A 379 15.35 7.00 6.41
N GLN A 380 15.74 8.05 5.67
CA GLN A 380 16.14 9.34 6.25
C GLN A 380 15.01 9.99 7.04
N ASN A 381 13.78 10.03 6.51
CA ASN A 381 12.65 10.54 7.27
C ASN A 381 12.39 9.71 8.55
N ASN A 382 12.49 8.38 8.47
CA ASN A 382 12.32 7.52 9.63
C ASN A 382 13.41 7.74 10.69
N LEU A 383 14.66 7.95 10.25
CA LEU A 383 15.77 8.33 11.11
C LEU A 383 15.54 9.71 11.76
N GLY A 384 15.01 10.68 11.00
CA GLY A 384 14.63 11.98 11.53
C GLY A 384 13.57 11.88 12.62
N TYR A 385 12.58 11.01 12.43
CA TYR A 385 11.56 10.71 13.45
C TYR A 385 12.19 10.10 14.71
N ALA A 386 13.11 9.15 14.52
CA ALA A 386 13.82 8.52 15.63
C ALA A 386 14.63 9.55 16.44
N TYR A 387 15.32 10.47 15.77
CA TYR A 387 16.05 11.55 16.43
C TYR A 387 15.14 12.55 17.13
N PHE A 388 14.02 12.95 16.52
CA PHE A 388 13.08 13.91 17.11
C PHE A 388 12.50 13.42 18.44
N TYR A 389 12.26 12.11 18.57
CA TYR A 389 11.75 11.49 19.80
C TYR A 389 12.83 10.85 20.67
N ARG A 390 14.11 10.96 20.30
CA ARG A 390 15.22 10.37 21.04
C ARG A 390 15.33 10.97 22.44
N ILE A 391 15.35 10.10 23.44
CA ILE A 391 15.37 10.47 24.86
C ILE A 391 16.81 10.73 25.35
N ARG A 392 17.80 10.01 24.80
CA ARG A 392 19.21 10.14 25.17
C ARG A 392 19.92 11.23 24.37
N GLY A 393 21.00 11.75 24.95
CA GLY A 393 21.81 12.81 24.35
C GLY A 393 21.21 14.19 24.57
N ASP A 394 21.89 15.20 24.03
CA ASP A 394 21.41 16.58 24.08
C ASP A 394 20.19 16.77 23.16
N LYS A 395 19.17 17.46 23.69
CA LYS A 395 17.90 17.66 22.97
C LYS A 395 18.06 18.58 21.75
N ALA A 396 18.93 19.58 21.84
CA ALA A 396 19.17 20.48 20.71
C ALA A 396 19.88 19.74 19.58
N ASP A 397 20.92 18.96 19.89
CA ASP A 397 21.64 18.13 18.91
C ASP A 397 20.71 17.11 18.23
N ASN A 398 19.83 16.47 19.00
CA ASN A 398 18.85 15.52 18.46
C ASN A 398 17.88 16.21 17.48
N LEU A 399 17.44 17.43 17.78
CA LEU A 399 16.56 18.19 16.89
C LEU A 399 17.27 18.63 15.60
N GLU A 400 18.54 19.04 15.67
CA GLU A 400 19.30 19.36 14.45
C GLU A 400 19.48 18.14 13.55
N LYS A 401 19.79 16.96 14.13
CA LYS A 401 19.87 15.71 13.37
C LYS A 401 18.54 15.31 12.74
N ALA A 402 17.43 15.57 13.43
CA ALA A 402 16.10 15.33 12.89
C ALA A 402 15.82 16.24 11.68
N ILE A 403 16.09 17.55 11.81
CA ILE A 403 15.93 18.53 10.74
C ILE A 403 16.78 18.16 9.53
N GLU A 404 18.06 17.84 9.74
CA GLU A 404 18.98 17.41 8.68
C GLU A 404 18.42 16.18 7.93
N ALA A 405 18.00 15.14 8.66
CA ALA A 405 17.48 13.92 8.06
C ALA A 405 16.18 14.17 7.25
N TYR A 406 15.27 15.00 7.75
CA TYR A 406 14.07 15.39 6.99
C TYR A 406 14.38 16.21 5.74
N GLN A 407 15.34 17.14 5.82
CA GLN A 407 15.80 17.91 4.67
C GLN A 407 16.46 17.01 3.61
N LEU A 408 17.27 16.04 4.04
CA LEU A 408 17.85 15.03 3.15
C LEU A 408 16.75 14.24 2.43
N ALA A 409 15.72 13.79 3.15
CA ALA A 409 14.58 13.09 2.57
C ALA A 409 13.81 13.94 1.53
N LEU A 410 13.56 15.22 1.85
CA LEU A 410 12.91 16.19 0.95
C LEU A 410 13.79 16.60 -0.25
N SER A 411 15.09 16.32 -0.23
CA SER A 411 15.98 16.55 -1.37
C SER A 411 15.82 15.52 -2.51
N VAL A 412 14.99 14.50 -2.28
CA VAL A 412 14.67 13.42 -3.23
C VAL A 412 13.16 13.31 -3.44
N ILE A 413 12.39 13.34 -2.35
CA ILE A 413 10.93 13.25 -2.43
C ILE A 413 10.36 14.63 -2.74
N THR A 414 9.68 14.74 -3.88
CA THR A 414 9.02 15.97 -4.32
C THR A 414 7.49 15.83 -4.26
N LYS A 415 6.80 16.98 -4.23
CA LYS A 415 5.33 17.03 -4.28
C LYS A 415 4.77 16.36 -5.54
N GLN A 416 5.47 16.44 -6.67
CA GLN A 416 5.00 15.89 -7.94
C GLN A 416 5.12 14.36 -7.99
N ASP A 417 6.19 13.80 -7.42
CA ASP A 417 6.48 12.38 -7.54
C ASP A 417 5.75 11.54 -6.48
N LEU A 418 5.73 12.01 -5.23
CA LEU A 418 5.13 11.31 -4.10
C LEU A 418 4.47 12.33 -3.15
N PRO A 419 3.30 12.89 -3.52
CA PRO A 419 2.67 14.01 -2.83
C PRO A 419 2.39 13.73 -1.35
N GLU A 420 1.84 12.56 -1.01
CA GLU A 420 1.52 12.20 0.37
C GLU A 420 2.79 12.06 1.22
N ASN A 421 3.82 11.36 0.73
CA ASN A 421 5.08 11.25 1.47
C ASN A 421 5.76 12.61 1.64
N TRP A 422 5.76 13.45 0.61
CA TRP A 422 6.27 14.81 0.69
C TRP A 422 5.55 15.61 1.79
N ALA A 423 4.23 15.51 1.88
CA ALA A 423 3.45 16.17 2.92
C ALA A 423 3.76 15.66 4.34
N ILE A 424 3.94 14.34 4.53
CA ILE A 424 4.40 13.77 5.81
C ILE A 424 5.76 14.35 6.20
N PHE A 425 6.69 14.42 5.26
CA PHE A 425 8.05 14.87 5.54
C PHE A 425 8.07 16.36 5.88
N GLN A 426 7.27 17.16 5.18
CA GLN A 426 7.04 18.58 5.51
C GLN A 426 6.40 18.74 6.90
N TYR A 427 5.39 17.93 7.22
CA TYR A 427 4.77 17.95 8.55
C TYR A 427 5.77 17.63 9.67
N ASN A 428 6.60 16.60 9.47
CA ASN A 428 7.65 16.21 10.40
C ASN A 428 8.74 17.28 10.56
N LEU A 429 9.14 17.92 9.45
CA LEU A 429 10.07 19.04 9.46
C LEU A 429 9.48 20.25 10.19
N GLY A 430 8.20 20.55 9.99
CA GLY A 430 7.48 21.60 10.72
C GLY A 430 7.44 21.34 12.23
N ASN A 431 7.20 20.09 12.63
CA ASN A 431 7.29 19.66 14.03
C ASN A 431 8.69 19.90 14.60
N ALA A 432 9.74 19.53 13.86
CA ALA A 432 11.12 19.71 14.30
C ALA A 432 11.50 21.18 14.47
N TYR A 433 11.20 22.03 13.47
CA TYR A 433 11.42 23.48 13.57
C TYR A 433 10.64 24.13 14.71
N SER A 434 9.40 23.71 14.94
CA SER A 434 8.57 24.27 16.02
C SER A 434 9.15 24.03 17.42
N LYS A 435 10.02 23.01 17.58
CA LYS A 435 10.67 22.65 18.84
C LYS A 435 12.16 22.98 18.86
N ARG A 436 12.73 23.47 17.74
CA ARG A 436 14.15 23.73 17.59
C ARG A 436 14.64 24.74 18.62
N ILE A 437 15.71 24.38 19.33
CA ILE A 437 16.27 25.17 20.44
C ILE A 437 17.32 26.16 19.94
N LEU A 438 18.10 25.77 18.93
CA LEU A 438 19.16 26.59 18.35
C LEU A 438 18.65 27.51 17.25
N GLY A 439 19.44 28.52 16.91
CA GLY A 439 19.13 29.48 15.85
C GLY A 439 18.20 30.61 16.31
N ASN A 440 17.72 31.39 15.33
CA ASN A 440 16.81 32.50 15.60
C ASN A 440 15.38 31.99 15.81
N SER A 441 14.75 32.36 16.92
CA SER A 441 13.39 31.89 17.25
C SER A 441 12.34 32.35 16.24
N ALA A 442 12.47 33.53 15.62
CA ALA A 442 11.53 33.99 14.60
C ALA A 442 11.66 33.16 13.32
N GLU A 443 12.91 32.92 12.88
CA GLU A 443 13.21 32.07 11.73
C GLU A 443 12.71 30.62 11.93
N ASN A 444 12.88 30.06 13.12
CA ASN A 444 12.38 28.72 13.45
C ASN A 444 10.84 28.65 13.35
N LEU A 445 10.13 29.70 13.80
CA LEU A 445 8.67 29.78 13.70
C LEU A 445 8.23 29.93 12.24
N GLU A 446 8.90 30.78 11.46
CA GLU A 446 8.63 30.96 10.04
C GLU A 446 8.84 29.67 9.24
N ASN A 447 9.97 28.98 9.45
CA ASN A 447 10.26 27.69 8.83
C ASN A 447 9.24 26.62 9.21
N ALA A 448 8.82 26.56 10.49
CA ALA A 448 7.80 25.63 10.93
C ALA A 448 6.45 25.90 10.24
N ILE A 449 6.00 27.16 10.19
CA ILE A 449 4.76 27.55 9.52
C ILE A 449 4.82 27.24 8.03
N ALA A 450 5.94 27.54 7.35
CA ALA A 450 6.12 27.25 5.94
C ALA A 450 6.04 25.74 5.65
N SER A 451 6.71 24.91 6.46
CA SER A 451 6.63 23.45 6.34
C SER A 451 5.21 22.92 6.58
N TYR A 452 4.47 23.46 7.55
CA TYR A 452 3.07 23.10 7.75
C TYR A 452 2.15 23.54 6.61
N GLN A 453 2.39 24.72 6.03
CA GLN A 453 1.64 25.20 4.87
C GLN A 453 1.88 24.30 3.66
N ASN A 454 3.13 23.91 3.41
CA ASN A 454 3.49 22.92 2.39
C ASN A 454 2.72 21.60 2.59
N ALA A 455 2.71 21.05 3.82
CA ALA A 455 1.94 19.83 4.11
C ALA A 455 0.43 20.00 3.86
N SER A 456 -0.11 21.19 4.12
CA SER A 456 -1.54 21.53 3.88
C SER A 456 -1.92 21.61 2.41
N GLU A 457 -0.96 21.63 1.48
CA GLU A 457 -1.25 21.57 0.04
C GLU A 457 -1.77 20.19 -0.38
N ILE A 458 -1.47 19.14 0.39
CA ILE A 458 -1.94 17.76 0.17
C ILE A 458 -2.96 17.38 1.24
N TYR A 459 -2.67 17.67 2.51
CA TYR A 459 -3.59 17.43 3.62
C TYR A 459 -4.63 18.53 3.73
N THR A 460 -5.57 18.53 2.79
CA THR A 460 -6.71 19.46 2.78
C THR A 460 -7.78 19.04 3.79
N ARG A 461 -8.67 19.98 4.13
CA ARG A 461 -9.77 19.74 5.06
C ARG A 461 -10.72 18.64 4.56
N GLU A 462 -10.93 18.56 3.26
CA GLU A 462 -11.87 17.65 2.62
C GLU A 462 -11.30 16.24 2.50
N ALA A 463 -10.03 16.11 2.11
CA ALA A 463 -9.41 14.80 1.87
C ALA A 463 -8.83 14.18 3.16
N PHE A 464 -8.28 15.01 4.06
CA PHE A 464 -7.58 14.56 5.26
C PHE A 464 -7.92 15.45 6.47
N PRO A 465 -9.18 15.44 6.94
CA PRO A 465 -9.68 16.40 7.93
C PRO A 465 -8.86 16.41 9.23
N GLU A 466 -8.45 15.25 9.75
CA GLU A 466 -7.67 15.16 11.00
C GLU A 466 -6.24 15.69 10.85
N TYR A 467 -5.52 15.32 9.79
CA TYR A 467 -4.19 15.85 9.51
C TYR A 467 -4.23 17.36 9.27
N TRP A 468 -5.23 17.84 8.52
CA TRP A 468 -5.44 19.27 8.33
C TRP A 468 -5.69 19.98 9.67
N ALA A 469 -6.51 19.39 10.55
CA ALA A 469 -6.78 19.94 11.88
C ALA A 469 -5.54 19.98 12.79
N ASP A 470 -4.67 18.96 12.74
CA ASP A 470 -3.38 18.96 13.44
C ASP A 470 -2.50 20.10 12.96
N ILE A 471 -2.43 20.28 11.63
CA ILE A 471 -1.67 21.36 11.02
C ILE A 471 -2.23 22.73 11.44
N GLN A 472 -3.54 22.94 11.37
CA GLN A 472 -4.14 24.21 11.80
C GLN A 472 -3.90 24.47 13.29
N ARG A 473 -3.95 23.43 14.14
CA ARG A 473 -3.64 23.56 15.57
C ARG A 473 -2.20 24.02 15.77
N ASN A 474 -1.26 23.38 15.08
CA ASN A 474 0.17 23.69 15.19
C ASN A 474 0.48 25.09 14.66
N ILE A 475 -0.02 25.48 13.48
CA ILE A 475 0.12 26.85 12.96
C ILE A 475 -0.49 27.85 13.94
N GLY A 476 -1.68 27.57 14.47
CA GLY A 476 -2.35 28.44 15.45
C GLY A 476 -1.53 28.67 16.71
N LYS A 477 -0.91 27.62 17.26
CA LYS A 477 0.01 27.73 18.42
C LYS A 477 1.21 28.62 18.12
N LEU A 478 1.81 28.49 16.94
CA LEU A 478 2.97 29.27 16.54
C LEU A 478 2.62 30.74 16.27
N LEU A 479 1.48 31.01 15.63
CA LEU A 479 0.98 32.38 15.43
C LEU A 479 0.71 33.10 16.76
N VAL A 480 0.12 32.40 17.74
CA VAL A 480 -0.08 32.95 19.09
C VAL A 480 1.26 33.27 19.75
N GLN A 481 2.27 32.42 19.56
CA GLN A 481 3.63 32.65 20.07
C GLN A 481 4.31 33.85 19.40
N GLN A 482 4.04 34.10 18.11
CA GLN A 482 4.53 35.28 17.37
C GLN A 482 3.80 36.58 17.76
N GLY A 483 2.68 36.50 18.49
CA GLY A 483 1.85 37.67 18.84
C GLY A 483 0.65 37.89 17.92
N SER A 484 0.49 37.10 16.86
CA SER A 484 -0.67 37.12 15.96
C SER A 484 -1.85 36.37 16.57
N TRP A 485 -2.35 36.85 17.71
CA TRP A 485 -3.31 36.13 18.55
C TRP A 485 -4.65 35.86 17.87
N TYR A 486 -5.17 36.80 17.06
CA TYR A 486 -6.46 36.62 16.37
C TYR A 486 -6.36 35.60 15.23
N ASP A 487 -5.31 35.66 14.43
CA ASP A 487 -5.06 34.68 13.37
C ASP A 487 -4.83 33.29 13.98
N GLY A 488 -4.04 33.23 15.05
CA GLY A 488 -3.81 31.99 15.78
C GLY A 488 -5.09 31.41 16.39
N LEU A 489 -5.94 32.25 16.98
CA LEU A 489 -7.26 31.84 17.49
C LEU A 489 -8.14 31.27 16.38
N SER A 490 -8.22 31.94 15.23
CA SER A 490 -8.99 31.47 14.07
C SER A 490 -8.54 30.09 13.60
N ARG A 491 -7.23 29.84 13.53
CA ARG A 491 -6.66 28.54 13.16
C ARG A 491 -7.00 27.45 14.19
N LEU A 492 -6.92 27.78 15.48
CA LEU A 492 -7.29 26.86 16.55
C LEU A 492 -8.79 26.53 16.54
N GLU A 493 -9.67 27.50 16.28
CA GLU A 493 -11.11 27.29 16.17
C GLU A 493 -11.48 26.42 14.96
N GLN A 494 -10.78 26.57 13.84
CA GLN A 494 -10.90 25.70 12.67
C GLN A 494 -10.54 24.24 13.00
N SER A 495 -9.41 24.04 13.69
CA SER A 495 -9.00 22.72 14.18
C SER A 495 -10.02 22.10 15.14
N LEU A 496 -10.50 22.91 16.11
CA LEU A 496 -11.52 22.49 17.07
C LEU A 496 -12.82 22.03 16.40
N ALA A 497 -13.24 22.67 15.31
CA ALA A 497 -14.44 22.29 14.58
C ALA A 497 -14.37 20.86 14.03
N ILE A 498 -13.17 20.42 13.59
CA ILE A 498 -12.94 19.05 13.16
C ILE A 498 -12.94 18.10 14.36
N TYR A 499 -12.15 18.38 15.41
CA TYR A 499 -12.07 17.45 16.56
C TYR A 499 -13.36 17.31 17.37
N ARG A 500 -14.32 18.23 17.23
CA ARG A 500 -15.68 18.05 17.77
C ARG A 500 -16.48 16.96 17.04
N GLN A 501 -16.09 16.63 15.82
CA GLN A 501 -16.74 15.65 14.95
C GLN A 501 -15.98 14.32 14.94
N THR A 502 -14.83 14.23 15.62
CA THR A 502 -14.03 13.00 15.72
C THR A 502 -14.04 12.43 17.14
N GLU A 503 -13.59 11.18 17.28
CA GLU A 503 -13.46 10.51 18.58
C GLU A 503 -12.15 10.87 19.32
N ASN A 504 -11.34 11.78 18.75
CA ASN A 504 -10.04 12.15 19.29
C ASN A 504 -10.17 13.18 20.43
N LEU A 505 -10.57 12.70 21.61
CA LEU A 505 -10.76 13.52 22.80
C LEU A 505 -9.48 14.23 23.28
N GLU A 506 -8.31 13.64 23.05
CA GLU A 506 -7.04 14.26 23.43
C GLU A 506 -6.74 15.49 22.57
N ALA A 507 -6.82 15.37 21.25
CA ALA A 507 -6.64 16.50 20.34
C ALA A 507 -7.71 17.59 20.53
N LEU A 508 -8.95 17.18 20.84
CA LEU A 508 -10.02 18.09 21.22
C LEU A 508 -9.64 18.91 22.47
N ALA A 509 -9.16 18.26 23.53
CA ALA A 509 -8.74 18.93 24.76
C ALA A 509 -7.54 19.86 24.54
N ASP A 510 -6.55 19.45 23.73
CA ASP A 510 -5.38 20.28 23.39
C ASP A 510 -5.79 21.56 22.64
N SER A 511 -6.68 21.44 21.65
CA SER A 511 -7.23 22.59 20.93
C SER A 511 -7.98 23.55 21.87
N ILE A 512 -8.84 23.04 22.75
CA ILE A 512 -9.58 23.86 23.72
C ILE A 512 -8.61 24.55 24.69
N TYR A 513 -7.60 23.85 25.19
CA TYR A 513 -6.57 24.44 26.07
C TYR A 513 -5.84 25.59 25.37
N HIS A 514 -5.43 25.40 24.12
CA HIS A 514 -4.75 26.45 23.37
C HIS A 514 -5.66 27.64 23.05
N ILE A 515 -6.96 27.41 22.77
CA ILE A 515 -7.96 28.47 22.66
C ILE A 515 -8.11 29.24 23.97
N ALA A 516 -8.15 28.53 25.11
CA ALA A 516 -8.24 29.14 26.43
C ALA A 516 -7.04 30.06 26.70
N ARG A 517 -5.83 29.58 26.41
CA ARG A 517 -4.60 30.36 26.53
C ARG A 517 -4.62 31.60 25.63
N THR A 518 -5.09 31.47 24.39
CA THR A 518 -5.20 32.61 23.48
C THR A 518 -6.22 33.64 23.98
N HIS A 519 -7.38 33.19 24.45
CA HIS A 519 -8.37 34.05 25.08
C HIS A 519 -7.84 34.78 26.32
N HIS A 520 -7.02 34.12 27.13
CA HIS A 520 -6.35 34.74 28.26
C HIS A 520 -5.40 35.85 27.81
N LEU A 521 -4.57 35.60 26.80
CA LEU A 521 -3.63 36.60 26.25
C LEU A 521 -4.34 37.84 25.68
N ILE A 522 -5.50 37.67 25.04
CA ILE A 522 -6.32 38.80 24.54
C ILE A 522 -7.26 39.39 25.60
N MET A 523 -7.08 39.04 26.88
CA MET A 523 -7.88 39.54 28.01
C MET A 523 -9.39 39.20 27.96
N ASN A 524 -9.77 38.15 27.24
CA ASN A 524 -11.11 37.59 27.27
C ASN A 524 -11.22 36.52 28.39
N LEU A 525 -11.23 37.00 29.63
CA LEU A 525 -11.02 36.18 30.83
C LEU A 525 -12.16 35.16 31.07
N ASP A 526 -13.39 35.50 30.70
CA ASP A 526 -14.55 34.61 30.83
C ASP A 526 -14.44 33.41 29.90
N LYS A 527 -14.16 33.66 28.61
CA LYS A 527 -13.93 32.58 27.64
C LYS A 527 -12.69 31.76 27.99
N ALA A 528 -11.62 32.39 28.47
CA ALA A 528 -10.43 31.69 28.93
C ALA A 528 -10.76 30.71 30.06
N ARG A 529 -11.48 31.17 31.09
CA ARG A 529 -11.89 30.34 32.24
C ARG A 529 -12.73 29.15 31.80
N MET A 530 -13.73 29.38 30.96
CA MET A 530 -14.63 28.34 30.47
C MET A 530 -13.85 27.27 29.71
N ASN A 531 -13.04 27.66 28.72
CA ASN A 531 -12.28 26.73 27.91
C ASN A 531 -11.22 25.96 28.75
N TYR A 532 -10.52 26.62 29.68
CA TYR A 532 -9.58 25.89 30.56
C TYR A 532 -10.29 24.80 31.39
N ARG A 533 -11.50 25.08 31.91
CA ARG A 533 -12.28 24.09 32.65
C ARG A 533 -12.78 22.96 31.77
N ASP A 534 -13.19 23.26 30.54
CA ASP A 534 -13.62 22.24 29.58
C ASP A 534 -12.46 21.31 29.19
N ALA A 535 -11.29 21.85 28.86
CA ALA A 535 -10.08 21.07 28.60
C ALA A 535 -9.68 20.22 29.81
N LEU A 536 -9.69 20.82 31.01
CA LEU A 536 -9.41 20.11 32.27
C LEU A 536 -10.37 18.95 32.52
N ARG A 537 -11.68 19.12 32.24
CA ARG A 537 -12.67 18.05 32.38
C ARG A 537 -12.35 16.87 31.46
N ILE A 538 -11.99 17.15 30.20
CA ILE A 538 -11.62 16.10 29.24
C ILE A 538 -10.32 15.41 29.66
N TYR A 539 -9.28 16.16 30.03
CA TYR A 539 -8.02 15.56 30.47
C TYR A 539 -8.16 14.73 31.76
N ASN A 540 -9.04 15.12 32.69
CA ASN A 540 -9.39 14.28 33.84
C ASN A 540 -10.07 12.99 33.41
N HIS A 541 -11.02 13.04 32.48
CA HIS A 541 -11.68 11.86 31.95
C HIS A 541 -10.68 10.88 31.30
N LEU A 542 -9.67 11.42 30.61
CA LEU A 542 -8.58 10.66 29.98
C LEU A 542 -7.47 10.22 30.95
N ASN A 543 -7.50 10.63 32.22
CA ASN A 543 -6.40 10.49 33.18
C ASN A 543 -5.04 11.04 32.66
N ASN A 544 -5.07 12.06 31.79
CA ASN A 544 -3.88 12.65 31.20
C ASN A 544 -3.24 13.66 32.17
N GLN A 545 -2.33 13.18 33.02
CA GLN A 545 -1.65 13.98 34.05
C GLN A 545 -0.94 15.22 33.49
N PRO A 546 -0.16 15.14 32.39
CA PRO A 546 0.39 16.34 31.73
C PRO A 546 -0.69 17.37 31.35
N GLY A 547 -1.78 16.94 30.73
CA GLY A 547 -2.92 17.78 30.33
C GLY A 547 -3.61 18.48 31.50
N ILE A 548 -3.77 17.75 32.62
CA ILE A 548 -4.33 18.29 33.86
C ILE A 548 -3.39 19.38 34.42
N ALA A 549 -2.08 19.10 34.51
CA ALA A 549 -1.10 20.06 35.03
C ALA A 549 -1.04 21.36 34.23
N ILE A 550 -1.06 21.29 32.89
CA ILE A 550 -1.05 22.50 32.04
C ILE A 550 -2.34 23.32 32.18
N CYS A 551 -3.51 22.67 32.30
CA CYS A 551 -4.78 23.37 32.49
C CYS A 551 -4.83 24.05 33.86
N LYS A 552 -4.38 23.38 34.92
CA LYS A 552 -4.28 23.96 36.27
C LYS A 552 -3.31 25.12 36.33
N THR A 553 -2.18 25.00 35.64
CA THR A 553 -1.23 26.11 35.49
C THR A 553 -1.87 27.30 34.79
N GLY A 554 -2.59 27.06 33.68
CA GLY A 554 -3.33 28.09 32.96
C GLY A 554 -4.43 28.77 33.80
N LEU A 555 -5.20 28.00 34.57
CA LEU A 555 -6.19 28.53 35.53
C LEU A 555 -5.52 29.35 36.63
N GLY A 556 -4.40 28.89 37.18
CA GLY A 556 -3.63 29.63 38.17
C GLY A 556 -3.12 30.97 37.63
N MET A 557 -2.55 30.99 36.43
CA MET A 557 -2.14 32.23 35.76
C MET A 557 -3.33 33.16 35.52
N LEU A 558 -4.48 32.62 35.07
CA LEU A 558 -5.70 33.39 34.89
C LEU A 558 -6.16 34.03 36.20
N MET A 559 -6.17 33.27 37.29
CA MET A 559 -6.54 33.71 38.64
C MET A 559 -5.62 34.83 39.17
N ILE A 560 -4.32 34.75 38.87
CA ILE A 560 -3.39 35.88 39.14
C ILE A 560 -3.86 37.13 38.39
N SER A 561 -4.21 37.01 37.10
CA SER A 561 -4.66 38.15 36.27
C SER A 561 -5.94 38.82 36.77
N ILE A 562 -6.85 38.07 37.41
CA ILE A 562 -8.11 38.58 37.99
C ILE A 562 -7.99 38.95 39.48
N GLY A 563 -6.84 38.74 40.12
CA GLY A 563 -6.59 39.09 41.52
C GLY A 563 -7.05 38.06 42.56
N PHE A 564 -7.43 36.85 42.16
CA PHE A 564 -7.83 35.76 43.06
C PHE A 564 -6.59 34.95 43.47
N ILE A 565 -5.76 35.54 44.33
CA ILE A 565 -4.41 35.04 44.64
C ILE A 565 -4.42 33.70 45.40
N ASP A 566 -5.37 33.48 46.31
CA ASP A 566 -5.44 32.23 47.07
C ASP A 566 -5.90 31.06 46.19
N ASP A 567 -6.91 31.27 45.33
CA ASP A 567 -7.35 30.28 44.34
C ASP A 567 -6.21 29.95 43.36
N ALA A 568 -5.45 30.97 42.93
CA ALA A 568 -4.29 30.78 42.07
C ALA A 568 -3.23 29.90 42.73
N ARG A 569 -2.95 30.13 44.02
CA ARG A 569 -1.99 29.34 44.80
C ARG A 569 -2.44 27.88 44.88
N GLN A 570 -3.74 27.63 45.08
CA GLN A 570 -4.30 26.28 45.14
C GLN A 570 -4.11 25.54 43.80
N GLU A 571 -4.50 26.14 42.68
CA GLU A 571 -4.37 25.51 41.36
C GLU A 571 -2.90 25.23 40.99
N LEU A 572 -2.00 26.18 41.25
CA LEU A 572 -0.57 26.01 40.99
C LEU A 572 0.07 24.95 41.88
N THR A 573 -0.34 24.82 43.15
CA THR A 573 0.17 23.77 44.04
C THR A 573 -0.24 22.38 43.54
N GLN A 574 -1.50 22.22 43.11
CA GLN A 574 -1.95 20.95 42.52
C GLN A 574 -1.23 20.65 41.19
N ALA A 575 -1.00 21.66 40.35
CA ALA A 575 -0.20 21.48 39.13
C ALA A 575 1.24 21.06 39.47
N TYR A 576 1.84 21.65 40.52
CA TYR A 576 3.19 21.32 40.98
C TYR A 576 3.30 19.85 41.42
N GLU A 577 2.36 19.37 42.24
CA GLU A 577 2.32 17.99 42.71
C GLU A 577 2.24 17.00 41.55
N ILE A 578 1.42 17.30 40.55
CA ILE A 578 1.31 16.49 39.33
C ILE A 578 2.63 16.51 38.57
N CYS A 579 3.20 17.69 38.29
CA CYS A 579 4.49 17.83 37.60
C CYS A 579 5.63 17.09 38.32
N HIS A 580 5.64 17.11 39.65
CA HIS A 580 6.59 16.37 40.47
C HIS A 580 6.40 14.85 40.31
N THR A 581 5.15 14.37 40.33
CA THR A 581 4.82 12.95 40.17
C THR A 581 5.25 12.42 38.80
N ILE A 582 5.03 13.20 37.74
CA ILE A 582 5.42 12.81 36.36
C ILE A 582 6.87 13.19 36.01
N LYS A 583 7.66 13.70 36.96
CA LYS A 583 9.06 14.13 36.78
C LYS A 583 9.25 15.16 35.65
N ASN A 584 8.31 16.09 35.49
CA ASN A 584 8.39 17.18 34.52
C ASN A 584 9.11 18.39 35.12
N ASN A 585 10.45 18.38 35.09
CA ASN A 585 11.29 19.44 35.68
C ASN A 585 10.98 20.84 35.11
N GLN A 586 10.74 20.96 33.80
CA GLN A 586 10.39 22.25 33.21
C GLN A 586 9.08 22.82 33.76
N GLY A 587 8.08 21.95 33.95
CA GLY A 587 6.81 22.32 34.56
C GLY A 587 6.98 22.77 36.01
N ILE A 588 7.80 22.05 36.77
CA ILE A 588 8.16 22.37 38.16
C ILE A 588 8.77 23.78 38.23
N ASP A 589 9.78 24.06 37.40
CA ASP A 589 10.49 25.35 37.39
C ASP A 589 9.53 26.51 37.04
N ASN A 590 8.71 26.33 36.01
CA ASN A 590 7.73 27.33 35.58
C ASN A 590 6.72 27.64 36.70
N ILE A 591 6.19 26.61 37.37
CA ILE A 591 5.21 26.77 38.44
C ILE A 591 5.85 27.42 39.67
N GLN A 592 7.09 27.07 40.01
CA GLN A 592 7.82 27.70 41.10
C GLN A 592 8.03 29.19 40.86
N GLN A 593 8.35 29.60 39.64
CA GLN A 593 8.45 31.02 39.30
C GLN A 593 7.12 31.76 39.53
N LEU A 594 5.99 31.16 39.13
CA LEU A 594 4.67 31.74 39.36
C LEU A 594 4.32 31.84 40.85
N LEU A 595 4.63 30.81 41.64
CA LEU A 595 4.42 30.82 43.09
C LEU A 595 5.30 31.89 43.78
N GLN A 596 6.53 32.12 43.30
CA GLN A 596 7.36 33.23 43.78
C GLN A 596 6.75 34.59 43.46
N VAL A 597 6.13 34.76 42.29
CA VAL A 597 5.41 35.99 41.94
C VAL A 597 4.23 36.21 42.90
N ILE A 598 3.42 35.18 43.14
CA ILE A 598 2.30 35.21 44.11
C ILE A 598 2.78 35.65 45.50
N ASN A 599 3.90 35.13 45.99
CA ASN A 599 4.43 35.48 47.32
C ASN A 599 4.92 36.93 47.41
N LYS A 600 5.24 37.57 46.28
CA LYS A 600 5.64 38.99 46.22
C LYS A 600 4.43 39.93 46.12
N ILE A 601 3.27 39.43 45.66
CA ILE A 601 2.01 40.17 45.68
C ILE A 601 1.55 40.21 47.14
N LYS A 602 1.90 41.29 47.85
CA LYS A 602 1.48 41.52 49.24
C LYS A 602 -0.03 41.29 49.34
N THR A 603 -0.45 40.32 50.15
CA THR A 603 -1.81 40.25 50.67
C THR A 603 -2.05 41.55 51.43
N LYS A 604 -2.69 42.54 50.77
CA LYS A 604 -3.22 43.71 51.48
C LYS A 604 -4.32 43.16 52.40
N PRO A 605 -4.21 43.34 53.72
CA PRO A 605 -5.24 42.93 54.66
C PRO A 605 -6.56 43.65 54.40
#